data_AF-A0A7X9BQG5-F1
#
_entry.id   AF-A0A7X9BQG5-F1
#
_cell.length_a   1.000
_cell.length_b   1.000
_cell.length_c   1.000
_cell.angle_alpha   90.00
_cell.angle_beta   90.00
_cell.angle_gamma   90.00
#
_symmetry.space_group_name_H-M   'P 1'
#
loop_
_entity.id
_entity.type
_entity.pdbx_description
1 polymer ?
#
loop_
_entity_poly.entity_id
_entity_poly.type
_entity_poly.pdbx_seq_one_letter_code
_entity_poly.pdbx_strand_id
1 'polypeptide(L)'
;LMNTVKMIQRHLNRDLRVEGVVLTMFDARTNLSIQVVDEVKKYFGNKVYRTIIPRNVRLSEAPSYGLPIILYDEKSKGSECYMDLAEEVILCSEEE
;
A
#
# COMPACT_ATOMS: atom_id res chain seq x y z
N LEU A 1 -15.61 -4.50 -5.28
CA LEU A 1 -14.98 -4.41 -3.94
C LEU A 1 -15.67 -3.38 -3.03
N MET A 2 -15.75 -2.09 -3.39
CA MET A 2 -16.34 -1.07 -2.47
C MET A 2 -17.81 -1.29 -2.11
N ASN A 3 -18.59 -1.93 -2.98
CA ASN A 3 -19.96 -2.33 -2.63
C ASN A 3 -19.98 -3.34 -1.47
N THR A 4 -19.00 -4.24 -1.41
CA THR A 4 -18.84 -5.20 -0.31
C THR A 4 -18.46 -4.49 0.98
N VAL A 5 -17.51 -3.55 0.93
CA VAL A 5 -17.13 -2.73 2.11
C VAL A 5 -18.35 -1.98 2.66
N LYS A 6 -19.14 -1.33 1.79
CA LYS A 6 -20.39 -0.65 2.17
C LYS A 6 -21.44 -1.60 2.75
N MET A 7 -21.51 -2.84 2.26
CA MET A 7 -22.42 -3.84 2.79
C MET A 7 -22.03 -4.28 4.21
N ILE A 8 -20.74 -4.51 4.44
CA ILE A 8 -20.19 -4.86 5.77
C ILE A 8 -20.38 -3.70 6.75
N GLN A 9 -20.12 -2.47 6.31
CA GLN A 9 -20.36 -1.26 7.11
C GLN A 9 -21.81 -1.18 7.62
N ARG A 10 -22.78 -1.51 6.78
CA ARG A 10 -24.20 -1.40 7.16
C ARG A 10 -24.67 -2.49 8.13
N HIS A 11 -24.16 -3.71 7.98
CA HIS A 11 -24.74 -4.89 8.64
C HIS A 11 -23.88 -5.50 9.75
N LEU A 12 -22.55 -5.33 9.71
CA LEU A 12 -21.64 -5.98 10.65
C LEU A 12 -20.81 -5.00 11.49
N ASN A 13 -20.21 -3.99 10.86
CA ASN A 13 -19.32 -3.06 11.56
C ASN A 13 -19.48 -1.63 11.02
N ARG A 14 -20.30 -0.82 11.70
CA ARG A 14 -20.58 0.56 11.31
C ARG A 14 -19.37 1.49 11.41
N ASP A 15 -18.40 1.14 12.24
CA ASP A 15 -17.20 1.95 12.47
C ASP A 15 -16.07 1.61 11.48
N LEU A 16 -16.27 0.60 10.62
CA LEU A 16 -15.31 0.27 9.57
C LEU A 16 -15.12 1.46 8.63
N ARG A 17 -13.88 1.95 8.52
CA ARG A 17 -13.49 3.03 7.61
C ARG A 17 -12.41 2.54 6.67
N VAL A 18 -12.37 3.14 5.48
CA VAL A 18 -11.23 2.97 4.57
C VAL A 18 -10.22 4.02 5.00
N GLU A 19 -9.15 3.55 5.63
CA GLU A 19 -8.02 4.36 6.05
C GLU A 19 -7.35 4.99 4.82
N GLY A 20 -6.71 4.13 4.01
CA GLY A 20 -6.06 4.55 2.79
C GLY A 20 -5.88 3.44 1.78
N VAL A 21 -5.26 3.78 0.65
CA VAL A 21 -4.94 2.89 -0.45
C VAL A 21 -3.44 2.94 -0.69
N VAL A 22 -2.79 1.79 -0.59
CA VAL A 22 -1.38 1.61 -0.93
C VAL A 22 -1.24 0.97 -2.30
N LEU A 23 -0.37 1.53 -3.13
CA LEU A 23 -0.03 0.98 -4.44
C LEU A 23 1.17 0.05 -4.29
N THR A 24 1.00 -1.23 -4.64
CA THR A 24 2.03 -2.27 -4.48
C THR A 24 2.37 -2.95 -5.80
N MET A 25 3.52 -3.63 -5.83
CA MET A 25 4.04 -4.32 -7.01
C MET A 25 4.14 -3.40 -8.25
N PHE A 26 4.36 -2.11 -8.04
CA PHE A 26 4.37 -1.11 -9.10
C PHE A 26 5.53 -1.34 -10.07
N ASP A 27 5.23 -1.28 -11.38
CA ASP A 27 6.22 -1.40 -12.46
C ASP A 27 6.18 -0.17 -13.37
N ALA A 28 7.13 0.74 -13.15
CA ALA A 28 7.29 2.00 -13.90
C ALA A 28 7.53 1.81 -15.40
N ARG A 29 7.87 0.60 -15.85
CA ARG A 29 8.12 0.30 -17.27
C ARG A 29 6.83 0.08 -18.06
N THR A 30 5.69 -0.02 -17.38
CA THR A 30 4.41 -0.35 -18.02
C THR A 30 3.45 0.82 -17.96
N ASN A 31 2.93 1.23 -19.12
CA ASN A 31 1.92 2.29 -19.22
C ASN A 31 0.66 1.97 -18.41
N LEU A 32 0.29 0.68 -18.33
CA LEU A 32 -0.85 0.24 -17.54
C LEU A 32 -0.66 0.56 -16.06
N SER A 33 0.53 0.34 -15.49
CA SER A 33 0.76 0.67 -14.08
C SER A 33 0.59 2.16 -13.82
N ILE A 34 1.07 3.01 -14.73
CA ILE A 34 0.92 4.47 -14.63
C ILE A 34 -0.57 4.86 -14.69
N GLN A 35 -1.32 4.33 -15.65
CA GLN A 35 -2.75 4.60 -15.80
C GLN A 35 -3.55 4.19 -14.55
N VAL A 36 -3.23 3.03 -13.97
CA VAL A 36 -3.87 2.56 -12.74
C VAL A 36 -3.58 3.50 -11.56
N VAL A 37 -2.33 3.97 -11.42
CA VAL A 37 -1.97 4.95 -10.37
C VAL A 37 -2.81 6.22 -10.51
N ASP A 38 -2.93 6.76 -11.72
CA ASP A 38 -3.67 8.00 -11.97
C ASP A 38 -5.17 7.83 -11.70
N GLU A 39 -5.76 6.70 -12.09
CA GLU A 39 -7.17 6.42 -11.84
C GLU A 39 -7.47 6.24 -10.34
N VAL A 40 -6.59 5.52 -9.63
CA VAL A 40 -6.70 5.33 -8.17
C VAL A 40 -6.57 6.67 -7.46
N LYS A 41 -5.59 7.50 -7.82
CA LYS A 41 -5.44 8.87 -7.27
C LYS A 41 -6.66 9.73 -7.54
N LYS A 42 -7.26 9.66 -8.73
CA LYS A 42 -8.47 10.40 -9.07
C LYS A 42 -9.68 9.96 -8.25
N TYR A 43 -9.83 8.66 -7.99
CA TYR A 43 -10.98 8.13 -7.26
C TYR A 43 -10.88 8.30 -5.74
N PHE A 44 -9.70 8.04 -5.17
CA PHE A 44 -9.48 8.03 -3.72
C PHE A 44 -8.88 9.33 -3.17
N GLY A 45 -8.36 10.20 -4.03
CA GLY A 45 -7.87 11.52 -3.66
C GLY A 45 -6.78 11.46 -2.59
N ASN A 46 -7.02 12.16 -1.48
CA ASN A 46 -6.12 12.25 -0.33
C ASN A 46 -5.98 10.95 0.48
N LYS A 47 -6.79 9.91 0.19
CA LYS A 47 -6.68 8.60 0.85
C LYS A 47 -5.63 7.69 0.21
N VAL A 48 -4.96 8.13 -0.86
CA VAL A 48 -3.89 7.34 -1.49
C VAL A 48 -2.57 7.71 -0.84
N TYR A 49 -1.89 6.71 -0.26
CA TYR A 49 -0.55 6.90 0.26
C TYR A 49 0.41 7.33 -0.86
N ARG A 50 1.29 8.26 -0.54
CA ARG A 50 2.36 8.75 -1.40
C ARG A 50 3.40 7.67 -1.64
N THR A 51 3.62 6.82 -0.65
CA THR A 51 4.57 5.71 -0.75
C THR A 51 4.04 4.63 -1.68
N ILE A 52 4.83 4.30 -2.70
CA ILE A 52 4.53 3.25 -3.68
C ILE A 52 5.53 2.11 -3.45
N ILE A 53 5.03 0.87 -3.28
CA ILE A 53 5.90 -0.30 -3.13
C ILE A 53 6.22 -0.85 -4.53
N PRO A 54 7.47 -0.72 -5.02
CA PRO A 54 7.83 -1.18 -6.35
C PRO A 54 7.94 -2.70 -6.40
N ARG A 55 7.85 -3.27 -7.60
CA ARG A 55 8.25 -4.67 -7.81
C ARG A 55 9.76 -4.80 -7.57
N ASN A 56 10.15 -5.57 -6.54
CA ASN A 56 11.54 -5.75 -6.15
C ASN A 56 11.87 -7.25 -5.95
N VAL A 57 13.02 -7.70 -6.44
CA VAL A 57 13.43 -9.11 -6.39
C VAL A 57 13.68 -9.57 -4.95
N ARG A 58 14.43 -8.79 -4.16
CA ARG A 58 14.70 -9.09 -2.74
C ARG A 58 13.41 -9.19 -1.92
N LEU A 59 12.47 -8.26 -2.16
CA LEU A 59 11.15 -8.30 -1.54
C LEU A 59 10.35 -9.57 -1.91
N SER A 60 10.52 -10.08 -3.13
CA SER A 60 9.87 -11.32 -3.58
C SER A 60 10.57 -12.57 -3.03
N GLU A 61 11.88 -12.51 -2.75
CA GLU A 61 12.67 -13.60 -2.17
C GLU A 61 12.38 -13.76 -0.67
N ALA A 62 12.25 -12.67 0.08
CA ALA A 62 12.15 -12.66 1.54
C ALA A 62 11.12 -13.66 2.13
N PRO A 63 9.89 -13.81 1.58
CA PRO A 63 8.93 -14.81 2.05
C PRO A 63 9.44 -16.26 1.95
N SER A 64 10.26 -16.58 0.96
CA SER A 64 10.84 -17.92 0.79
C SER A 64 11.85 -18.27 1.89
N TYR A 65 12.45 -17.25 2.51
CA TYR A 65 13.34 -17.39 3.66
C TYR A 65 12.61 -17.26 5.00
N GLY A 66 11.28 -17.02 4.99
CA GLY A 66 10.50 -16.83 6.21
C GLY A 66 10.86 -15.56 6.99
N LEU A 67 11.48 -14.58 6.33
CA LEU A 67 11.92 -13.33 6.96
C LEU A 67 11.13 -12.13 6.40
N PRO A 68 10.76 -11.15 7.24
CA PRO A 68 10.33 -9.84 6.77
C PRO A 68 11.44 -9.18 5.93
N ILE A 69 11.06 -8.36 4.94
CA ILE A 69 12.04 -7.70 4.06
C ILE A 69 13.07 -6.86 4.82
N ILE A 70 12.66 -6.22 5.92
CA ILE A 70 13.52 -5.41 6.78
C ILE A 70 14.65 -6.27 7.40
N LEU A 71 14.36 -7.53 7.74
CA LEU A 71 15.35 -8.45 8.31
C LEU A 71 16.11 -9.25 7.23
N TYR A 72 15.48 -9.50 6.08
CA TYR A 72 16.11 -10.22 4.96
C TYR A 72 17.16 -9.36 4.25
N ASP A 73 16.81 -8.11 3.92
CA ASP A 73 17.71 -7.16 3.27
C ASP A 73 17.27 -5.72 3.60
N GLU A 74 17.76 -5.22 4.74
CA GLU A 74 17.47 -3.88 5.26
C GLU A 74 17.77 -2.76 4.25
N LYS A 75 18.81 -2.93 3.43
CA LYS A 75 19.28 -1.94 2.44
C LYS A 75 18.57 -2.08 1.09
N SER A 76 17.64 -3.01 0.95
CA SER A 76 16.88 -3.17 -0.27
C SER A 76 15.91 -2.01 -0.46
N LYS A 77 15.66 -1.63 -1.71
CA LYS A 77 14.63 -0.64 -2.04
C LYS A 77 13.24 -1.02 -1.51
N GLY A 78 12.94 -2.32 -1.43
CA GLY A 78 11.70 -2.81 -0.84
C GLY A 78 11.61 -2.50 0.65
N SER A 79 12.69 -2.74 1.40
CA SER A 79 12.78 -2.41 2.83
C SER A 79 12.58 -0.91 3.07
N GLU A 80 13.32 -0.06 2.36
CA GLU A 80 13.18 1.41 2.45
C GLU A 80 11.73 1.85 2.23
N CYS A 81 11.08 1.41 1.15
CA CYS A 81 9.70 1.80 0.86
C CYS A 81 8.69 1.30 1.90
N TYR A 82 8.94 0.17 2.57
CA TYR A 82 8.06 -0.27 3.67
C TYR A 82 8.26 0.55 4.94
N MET A 83 9.48 1.04 5.20
CA MET A 83 9.74 1.96 6.31
C MET A 83 9.10 3.33 6.05
N ASP A 84 9.23 3.87 4.83
CA ASP A 84 8.56 5.11 4.43
C ASP A 84 7.03 4.99 4.56
N LEU A 85 6.46 3.84 4.15
CA LEU A 85 5.03 3.59 4.29
C LEU A 85 4.61 3.50 5.76
N ALA A 86 5.42 2.87 6.61
CA ALA A 86 5.11 2.77 8.03
C ALA A 86 5.08 4.14 8.70
N GLU A 87 6.04 5.01 8.37
CA GLU A 87 6.05 6.40 8.83
C GLU A 87 4.80 7.15 8.34
N GLU A 88 4.44 7.02 7.06
CA GLU A 88 3.27 7.65 6.48
C GLU A 88 1.95 7.19 7.14
N VAL A 89 1.82 5.89 7.43
CA VAL A 89 0.64 5.33 8.11
C VAL A 89 0.52 5.88 9.53
N ILE A 90 1.63 5.95 10.27
CA ILE A 90 1.63 6.49 11.64
C ILE A 90 1.21 7.96 11.62
N LEU A 91 1.81 8.77 10.74
CA LEU A 91 1.49 10.19 10.63
C LEU A 91 0.02 10.42 10.25
N CYS A 92 -0.53 9.66 9.30
CA CYS A 92 -1.94 9.77 8.93
C CYS A 92 -2.88 9.37 10.09
N SER A 93 -2.50 8.39 10.91
CA SER A 93 -3.30 7.94 12.05
C SER A 93 -3.35 8.95 13.20
N GLU A 94 -2.37 9.87 13.29
CA GLU A 94 -2.33 10.92 14.32
C GLU A 94 -3.12 12.18 13.93
N GLU A 95 -3.50 12.33 12.65
CA GLU A 95 -4.28 13.45 12.14
C GLU A 95 -5.81 13.28 12.26
N GLU A 96 -6.31 12.09 12.65
CA GLU A 96 -7.74 11.79 12.92
C GLU A 96 -8.13 11.90 14.41
#